data_AF-A0A6B8KB34-F1
#
_entry.id   AF-A0A6B8KB34-F1
#
_cell.length_a   1.000
_cell.length_b   1.000
_cell.length_c   1.000
_cell.angle_alpha   90.00
_cell.angle_beta   90.00
_cell.angle_gamma   90.00
#
_symmetry.space_group_name_H-M   'P 1'
#
loop_
_entity.id
_entity.type
_entity.pdbx_description
1 polymer ?
#
loop_
_entity_poly.entity_id
_entity_poly.type
_entity_poly.pdbx_seq_one_letter_code
_entity_poly.pdbx_strand_id
1 'polypeptide(L)'
;MTKFANKDPLTRLNDIVNHICSKITDTTDKTNVRKYLNEQTNYTLLSSQVLSEYSDKFSFASFPSPPAHQKAERADKRALLLLAIMKQRGSSAFCMSKLEDVKSLSSTDAADKLNKLIYHITIAASQRYGDNRHLDAALAQLKNDPSKFLNNNKIHIYGAATMPTGHTNIITVRFGFEYTTETFKFQDATSSGAGRPISVVMLPGVVWDEVPGRTNVKTAGSFANIAPIELTGSEIMLTTQFSGCAFCHKQMHGGTIYAAHIMPSGANAMDPIAQEAYGKVREVGDGETLAKQLLGRVTGVAAANFSAPGDGAGDFYVYGAQLSGSTSSSASGPGYKYAATTGMFVIGVCPPGQAWKVFSQVYQAGVFNVDQIF
;
A
#
# COMPACT_ATOMS: atom_id res chain seq x y z
N MET A 1 35.87 3.37 -31.08
CA MET A 1 34.75 2.91 -30.24
C MET A 1 33.73 2.20 -31.13
N THR A 2 33.44 0.93 -30.86
CA THR A 2 32.37 0.18 -31.53
C THR A 2 31.01 0.82 -31.25
N LYS A 3 30.16 1.01 -32.27
CA LYS A 3 28.79 1.51 -32.07
C LYS A 3 28.03 0.54 -31.17
N PHE A 4 27.17 1.05 -30.27
CA PHE A 4 26.43 0.21 -29.31
C PHE A 4 25.66 -0.93 -30.00
N ALA A 5 25.03 -0.67 -31.15
CA ALA A 5 24.31 -1.67 -31.95
C ALA A 5 25.19 -2.81 -32.49
N ASN A 6 26.50 -2.61 -32.59
CA ASN A 6 27.45 -3.57 -33.14
C ASN A 6 28.09 -4.44 -32.05
N LYS A 7 27.75 -4.22 -30.77
CA LYS A 7 28.20 -5.05 -29.65
C LYS A 7 27.31 -6.30 -29.56
N ASP A 8 27.88 -7.41 -29.09
CA ASP A 8 27.08 -8.59 -28.80
C ASP A 8 26.01 -8.25 -27.73
N PRO A 9 24.87 -8.97 -27.71
CA PRO A 9 23.76 -8.66 -26.82
C PRO A 9 24.11 -8.65 -25.32
N LEU A 10 25.01 -9.53 -24.88
CA LEU A 10 25.43 -9.62 -23.48
C LEU A 10 26.27 -8.40 -23.07
N THR A 11 27.21 -7.97 -23.92
CA THR A 11 27.98 -6.75 -23.68
C THR A 11 27.07 -5.52 -23.63
N ARG A 12 26.06 -5.42 -24.53
CA ARG A 12 25.08 -4.32 -24.49
C ARG A 12 24.33 -4.26 -23.17
N LEU A 13 23.88 -5.41 -22.67
CA LEU A 13 23.17 -5.51 -21.39
C LEU A 13 24.09 -5.13 -20.21
N ASN A 14 25.32 -5.62 -20.21
CA ASN A 14 26.32 -5.31 -19.18
C ASN A 14 26.64 -3.81 -19.13
N ASP A 15 26.72 -3.13 -20.28
CA ASP A 15 26.88 -1.67 -20.32
C ASP A 15 25.72 -0.94 -19.62
N ILE A 16 24.48 -1.40 -19.83
CA ILE A 16 23.29 -0.81 -19.21
C ILE A 16 23.30 -1.06 -17.69
N VAL A 17 23.60 -2.28 -17.26
CA VAL A 17 23.75 -2.62 -15.82
C VAL A 17 24.86 -1.79 -15.18
N ASN A 18 25.99 -1.63 -15.85
CA ASN A 18 27.10 -0.78 -15.39
C ASN A 18 26.66 0.68 -15.26
N HIS A 19 25.89 1.19 -16.21
CA HIS A 19 25.34 2.54 -16.16
C HIS A 19 24.40 2.74 -14.97
N ILE A 20 23.46 1.83 -14.74
CA ILE A 20 22.57 1.84 -13.55
C ILE A 20 23.42 1.85 -12.27
N CYS A 21 24.36 0.92 -12.15
CA CYS A 21 25.24 0.81 -10.99
C CYS A 21 26.13 2.05 -10.79
N SER A 22 26.50 2.78 -11.85
CA SER A 22 27.30 4.01 -11.74
C SER A 22 26.55 5.16 -11.05
N LYS A 23 25.22 5.12 -11.06
CA LYS A 23 24.34 6.10 -10.40
C LYS A 23 24.13 5.80 -8.92
N ILE A 24 24.62 4.65 -8.42
CA ILE A 24 24.52 4.24 -7.03
C ILE A 24 25.85 4.52 -6.33
N THR A 25 25.81 5.31 -5.27
CA THR A 25 26.99 5.72 -4.51
C THR A 25 27.41 4.65 -3.50
N ASP A 26 26.46 4.10 -2.73
CA ASP A 26 26.72 3.06 -1.73
C ASP A 26 27.19 1.75 -2.39
N THR A 27 28.33 1.23 -1.93
CA THR A 27 28.98 0.05 -2.50
C THR A 27 28.16 -1.24 -2.29
N THR A 28 27.48 -1.36 -1.15
CA THR A 28 26.64 -2.50 -0.83
C THR A 28 25.40 -2.52 -1.72
N ASP A 29 24.72 -1.38 -1.86
CA ASP A 29 23.57 -1.21 -2.75
C ASP A 29 23.96 -1.49 -4.20
N LYS A 30 25.11 -0.99 -4.65
CA LYS A 30 25.63 -1.26 -5.99
C LYS A 30 25.87 -2.75 -6.23
N THR A 31 26.40 -3.45 -5.24
CA THR A 31 26.64 -4.90 -5.30
C THR A 31 25.32 -5.67 -5.35
N ASN A 32 24.37 -5.32 -4.48
CA ASN A 32 23.05 -5.93 -4.43
C ASN A 32 22.29 -5.70 -5.74
N VAL A 33 22.22 -4.46 -6.23
CA VAL A 33 21.53 -4.12 -7.49
C VAL A 33 22.16 -4.84 -8.68
N ARG A 34 23.49 -4.89 -8.77
CA ARG A 34 24.17 -5.65 -9.84
C ARG A 34 23.79 -7.13 -9.81
N LYS A 35 23.85 -7.76 -8.63
CA LYS A 35 23.51 -9.17 -8.45
C LYS A 35 22.04 -9.42 -8.81
N TYR A 36 21.15 -8.54 -8.35
CA TYR A 36 19.71 -8.61 -8.62
C TYR A 36 19.41 -8.49 -10.12
N LEU A 37 19.98 -7.47 -10.79
CA LEU A 37 19.84 -7.26 -12.22
C LEU A 37 20.31 -8.48 -13.01
N ASN A 38 21.49 -9.02 -12.70
CA ASN A 38 22.04 -10.20 -13.36
C ASN A 38 21.17 -11.44 -13.17
N GLU A 39 20.67 -11.70 -11.95
CA GLU A 39 19.72 -12.78 -11.70
C GLU A 39 18.46 -12.60 -12.55
N GLN A 40 17.84 -11.42 -12.51
CA GLN A 40 16.58 -11.16 -13.21
C GLN A 40 16.74 -11.24 -14.74
N THR A 41 17.84 -10.75 -15.28
CA THR A 41 18.13 -10.87 -16.70
C THR A 41 18.38 -12.32 -17.09
N ASN A 42 19.06 -13.10 -16.24
CA ASN A 42 19.26 -14.52 -16.49
C ASN A 42 17.95 -15.31 -16.42
N TYR A 43 17.02 -14.97 -15.52
CA TYR A 43 15.70 -15.63 -15.44
C TYR A 43 14.75 -15.23 -16.58
N THR A 44 14.84 -14.00 -17.09
CA THR A 44 13.90 -13.46 -18.10
C THR A 44 14.36 -13.75 -19.54
N LEU A 45 15.65 -13.99 -19.77
CA LEU A 45 16.28 -13.96 -21.10
C LEU A 45 16.89 -15.31 -21.54
N LEU A 46 16.46 -16.45 -20.98
CA LEU A 46 17.03 -17.78 -21.23
C LEU A 46 16.93 -18.27 -22.69
N SER A 47 16.27 -17.56 -23.60
CA SER A 47 16.45 -17.80 -25.03
C SER A 47 17.27 -16.67 -25.66
N SER A 48 18.33 -17.04 -26.40
CA SER A 48 19.17 -16.12 -27.17
C SER A 48 18.37 -15.19 -28.09
N GLN A 49 17.20 -15.65 -28.55
CA GLN A 49 16.25 -14.89 -29.37
C GLN A 49 15.62 -13.73 -28.59
N VAL A 50 15.15 -13.96 -27.36
CA VAL A 50 14.59 -12.91 -26.50
C VAL A 50 15.68 -11.90 -26.11
N LEU A 51 16.90 -12.35 -25.84
CA LEU A 51 18.04 -11.50 -25.53
C LEU A 51 18.40 -10.60 -26.72
N SER A 52 18.34 -11.11 -27.96
CA SER A 52 18.51 -10.30 -29.18
C SER A 52 17.40 -9.27 -29.35
N GLU A 53 16.13 -9.67 -29.21
CA GLU A 53 14.97 -8.77 -29.34
C GLU A 53 15.03 -7.59 -28.35
N TYR A 54 15.35 -7.87 -27.08
CA TYR A 54 15.51 -6.81 -26.08
C TYR A 54 16.74 -5.94 -26.37
N SER A 55 17.85 -6.57 -26.75
CA SER A 55 19.09 -5.87 -27.05
C SER A 55 18.97 -4.93 -28.26
N ASP A 56 18.20 -5.31 -29.27
CA ASP A 56 17.95 -4.47 -30.44
C ASP A 56 17.02 -3.30 -30.11
N LYS A 57 16.06 -3.49 -29.20
CA LYS A 57 15.25 -2.39 -28.63
C LYS A 57 16.12 -1.38 -27.85
N PHE A 58 17.17 -1.85 -27.17
CA PHE A 58 18.15 -0.96 -26.53
C PHE A 58 19.11 -0.27 -27.51
N SER A 59 19.13 -0.65 -28.80
CA SER A 59 20.07 -0.05 -29.76
C SER A 59 19.77 1.44 -30.02
N PHE A 60 18.50 1.83 -29.97
CA PHE A 60 18.01 3.15 -30.38
C PHE A 60 18.58 3.58 -31.76
N ALA A 61 18.80 2.61 -32.66
CA ALA A 61 19.51 2.79 -33.92
C ALA A 61 18.81 3.75 -34.92
N SER A 62 17.52 3.99 -34.76
CA SER A 62 16.74 4.96 -35.54
C SER A 62 16.96 6.43 -35.14
N PHE A 63 17.72 6.71 -34.08
CA PHE A 63 18.02 8.09 -33.69
C PHE A 63 19.18 8.63 -34.55
N PRO A 64 18.99 9.73 -35.30
CA PRO A 64 20.07 10.40 -36.04
C PRO A 64 21.25 10.63 -35.11
N SER A 65 22.48 10.38 -35.59
CA SER A 65 23.71 10.54 -34.81
C SER A 65 23.77 11.93 -34.16
N PRO A 66 23.71 12.06 -32.84
CA PRO A 66 23.65 13.36 -32.21
C PRO A 66 24.95 13.72 -31.51
N PRO A 67 25.11 14.99 -31.12
CA PRO A 67 26.29 15.46 -30.42
C PRO A 67 26.45 14.78 -29.04
N ALA A 68 27.65 14.86 -28.46
CA ALA A 68 28.06 14.10 -27.26
C ALA A 68 27.11 14.20 -26.05
N HIS A 69 26.34 15.29 -25.91
CA HIS A 69 25.34 15.48 -24.85
C HIS A 69 24.20 14.44 -24.90
N GLN A 70 23.94 13.78 -26.04
CA GLN A 70 22.90 12.76 -26.15
C GLN A 70 23.38 11.33 -25.79
N LYS A 71 24.68 11.12 -25.50
CA LYS A 71 25.17 9.80 -25.06
C LYS A 71 24.65 9.42 -23.67
N ALA A 72 24.67 10.38 -22.73
CA ALA A 72 24.14 10.20 -21.38
C ALA A 72 22.63 9.96 -21.40
N GLU A 73 21.90 10.76 -22.18
CA GLU A 73 20.45 10.58 -22.36
C GLU A 73 20.10 9.19 -22.91
N ARG A 74 20.80 8.72 -23.95
CA ARG A 74 20.58 7.37 -24.48
C ARG A 74 20.87 6.29 -23.45
N ALA A 75 21.91 6.46 -22.63
CA ALA A 75 22.21 5.52 -21.56
C ALA A 75 21.11 5.51 -20.49
N ASP A 76 20.61 6.69 -20.10
CA ASP A 76 19.50 6.82 -19.16
C ASP A 76 18.21 6.20 -19.71
N LYS A 77 17.85 6.45 -20.98
CA LYS A 77 16.68 5.83 -21.64
C LYS A 77 16.80 4.31 -21.77
N ARG A 78 17.99 3.77 -22.06
CA ARG A 78 18.25 2.31 -22.07
C ARG A 78 18.06 1.70 -20.69
N ALA A 79 18.63 2.34 -19.66
CA ALA A 79 18.47 1.90 -18.28
C ALA A 79 17.01 1.93 -17.84
N LEU A 80 16.29 3.01 -18.15
CA LEU A 80 14.87 3.14 -17.85
C LEU A 80 14.05 2.01 -18.52
N LEU A 81 14.33 1.72 -19.79
CA LEU A 81 13.66 0.63 -20.50
C LEU A 81 13.93 -0.74 -19.86
N LEU A 82 15.20 -1.03 -19.50
CA LEU A 82 15.55 -2.30 -18.84
C LEU A 82 14.79 -2.46 -17.51
N LEU A 83 14.80 -1.42 -16.69
CA LEU A 83 14.11 -1.37 -15.41
C LEU A 83 12.58 -1.50 -15.55
N ALA A 84 12.00 -0.90 -16.60
CA ALA A 84 10.57 -1.00 -16.91
C ALA A 84 10.18 -2.40 -17.38
N ILE A 85 11.00 -3.06 -18.21
CA ILE A 85 10.79 -4.45 -18.63
C ILE A 85 10.79 -5.38 -17.42
N MET A 86 11.77 -5.23 -16.52
CA MET A 86 11.87 -6.04 -15.31
C MET A 86 10.66 -5.90 -14.38
N LYS A 87 10.02 -4.73 -14.36
CA LYS A 87 8.80 -4.47 -13.59
C LYS A 87 7.62 -5.35 -14.04
N GLN A 88 7.63 -5.85 -15.28
CA GLN A 88 6.48 -6.47 -15.94
C GLN A 88 6.59 -8.00 -16.11
N ARG A 89 7.47 -8.66 -15.34
CA ARG A 89 7.77 -10.12 -15.36
C ARG A 89 6.79 -10.96 -16.20
N GLY A 90 7.23 -11.42 -17.38
CA GLY A 90 6.55 -12.46 -18.15
C GLY A 90 5.63 -12.02 -19.29
N SER A 91 5.54 -10.73 -19.65
CA SER A 91 4.76 -10.29 -20.82
C SER A 91 5.63 -9.68 -21.93
N SER A 92 5.78 -10.41 -23.05
CA SER A 92 6.54 -9.96 -24.23
C SER A 92 5.79 -8.93 -25.09
N ALA A 93 4.45 -9.00 -25.12
CA ALA A 93 3.59 -8.16 -25.96
C ALA A 93 3.55 -6.68 -25.53
N PHE A 94 3.81 -6.39 -24.25
CA PHE A 94 3.64 -5.05 -23.68
C PHE A 94 4.86 -4.12 -23.89
N CYS A 95 6.02 -4.68 -24.20
CA CYS A 95 7.32 -3.97 -24.26
C CYS A 95 7.37 -2.85 -25.34
N MET A 96 6.63 -2.98 -26.44
CA MET A 96 6.68 -1.99 -27.54
C MET A 96 6.01 -0.65 -27.19
N SER A 97 4.89 -0.67 -26.46
CA SER A 97 4.22 0.57 -26.02
C SER A 97 5.12 1.38 -25.07
N LYS A 98 5.79 0.70 -24.14
CA LYS A 98 6.74 1.31 -23.20
C LYS A 98 8.01 1.84 -23.85
N LEU A 99 8.45 1.22 -24.95
CA LEU A 99 9.59 1.71 -25.71
C LEU A 99 9.29 3.08 -26.32
N GLU A 100 8.12 3.27 -26.94
CA GLU A 100 7.73 4.56 -27.51
C GLU A 100 7.50 5.62 -26.41
N ASP A 101 6.88 5.24 -25.29
CA ASP A 101 6.76 6.10 -24.11
C ASP A 101 8.14 6.63 -23.67
N VAL A 102 9.12 5.73 -23.49
CA VAL A 102 10.48 6.09 -23.03
C VAL A 102 11.24 6.91 -24.07
N LYS A 103 11.08 6.62 -25.36
CA LYS A 103 11.70 7.39 -26.45
C LYS A 103 11.25 8.84 -26.43
N SER A 104 9.96 9.07 -26.18
CA SER A 104 9.33 10.40 -26.21
C SER A 104 9.69 11.30 -25.03
N LEU A 105 10.27 10.75 -23.95
CA LEU A 105 10.64 11.54 -22.78
C LEU A 105 11.73 12.57 -23.10
N SER A 106 11.61 13.75 -22.49
CA SER A 106 12.71 14.70 -22.43
C SER A 106 13.89 14.10 -21.66
N SER A 107 15.10 14.64 -21.83
CA SER A 107 16.29 14.17 -21.12
C SER A 107 16.12 14.31 -19.60
N THR A 108 15.48 15.38 -19.13
CA THR A 108 15.17 15.63 -17.71
C THR A 108 14.18 14.59 -17.19
N ASP A 109 13.05 14.38 -17.87
CA ASP A 109 12.04 13.40 -17.43
C ASP A 109 12.59 11.97 -17.40
N ALA A 110 13.45 11.62 -18.36
CA ALA A 110 14.11 10.32 -18.40
C ALA A 110 15.05 10.15 -17.19
N ALA A 111 15.84 11.17 -16.86
CA ALA A 111 16.74 11.14 -15.71
C ALA A 111 15.96 11.03 -14.38
N ASP A 112 14.90 11.81 -14.21
CA ASP A 112 14.08 11.81 -12.99
C ASP A 112 13.38 10.47 -12.79
N LYS A 113 12.76 9.92 -13.84
CA LYS A 113 12.13 8.59 -13.80
C LYS A 113 13.16 7.50 -13.54
N LEU A 114 14.35 7.60 -14.13
CA LEU A 114 15.42 6.65 -13.90
C LEU A 114 15.86 6.68 -12.43
N ASN A 115 16.12 7.86 -11.87
CA ASN A 115 16.52 8.01 -10.47
C ASN A 115 15.47 7.39 -9.52
N LYS A 116 14.18 7.61 -9.80
CA LYS A 116 13.09 6.97 -9.04
C LYS A 116 13.10 5.45 -9.14
N LEU A 117 13.28 4.88 -10.33
CA LEU A 117 13.36 3.42 -10.47
C LEU A 117 14.64 2.83 -9.87
N ILE A 118 15.76 3.56 -9.92
CA ILE A 118 17.01 3.18 -9.26
C ILE A 118 16.81 3.11 -7.74
N TYR A 119 16.12 4.10 -7.16
CA TYR A 119 15.75 4.03 -5.75
C TYR A 119 14.92 2.78 -5.44
N HIS A 120 13.87 2.51 -6.21
CA HIS A 120 12.99 1.35 -6.00
C HIS A 120 13.70 -0.01 -6.18
N ILE A 121 14.55 -0.17 -7.20
CA ILE A 121 15.26 -1.43 -7.41
C ILE A 121 16.34 -1.64 -6.34
N THR A 122 16.94 -0.58 -5.81
CA THR A 122 17.87 -0.67 -4.67
C THR A 122 17.18 -1.27 -3.45
N ILE A 123 15.97 -0.80 -3.09
CA ILE A 123 15.21 -1.37 -1.98
C ILE A 123 14.92 -2.86 -2.24
N ALA A 124 14.42 -3.20 -3.43
CA ALA A 124 14.05 -4.57 -3.77
C ALA A 124 15.26 -5.52 -3.80
N ALA A 125 16.41 -5.05 -4.30
CA ALA A 125 17.64 -5.81 -4.35
C ALA A 125 18.20 -6.05 -2.94
N SER A 126 18.30 -5.01 -2.12
CA SER A 126 18.78 -5.12 -0.74
C SER A 126 17.89 -6.03 0.09
N GLN A 127 16.56 -5.88 0.00
CA GLN A 127 15.60 -6.79 0.63
C GLN A 127 15.83 -8.25 0.18
N ARG A 128 16.00 -8.51 -1.12
CA ARG A 128 16.21 -9.88 -1.62
C ARG A 128 17.46 -10.55 -1.04
N TYR A 129 18.48 -9.78 -0.71
CA TYR A 129 19.72 -10.29 -0.11
C TYR A 129 19.81 -10.09 1.40
N GLY A 130 18.68 -9.82 2.07
CA GLY A 130 18.58 -9.75 3.53
C GLY A 130 19.10 -8.44 4.15
N ASP A 131 19.43 -7.44 3.32
CA ASP A 131 19.77 -6.09 3.79
C ASP A 131 18.48 -5.26 3.97
N ASN A 132 18.11 -5.06 5.23
CA ASN A 132 16.90 -4.34 5.62
C ASN A 132 17.10 -2.83 5.81
N ARG A 133 18.30 -2.25 5.60
CA ARG A 133 18.59 -0.83 5.88
C ARG A 133 17.59 0.14 5.25
N HIS A 134 17.22 -0.10 3.99
CA HIS A 134 16.24 0.73 3.28
C HIS A 134 14.82 0.55 3.80
N LEU A 135 14.45 -0.67 4.22
CA LEU A 135 13.16 -0.94 4.84
C LEU A 135 13.08 -0.32 6.24
N ASP A 136 14.16 -0.39 7.02
CA ASP A 136 14.25 0.25 8.34
C ASP A 136 14.17 1.78 8.23
N ALA A 137 14.82 2.38 7.21
CA ALA A 137 14.71 3.82 6.93
C ALA A 137 13.28 4.22 6.53
N ALA A 138 12.62 3.43 5.67
CA ALA A 138 11.22 3.62 5.29
C ALA A 138 10.27 3.51 6.50
N LEU A 139 10.47 2.50 7.36
CA LEU A 139 9.75 2.34 8.62
C LEU A 139 9.96 3.50 9.58
N ALA A 140 11.21 3.97 9.71
CA ALA A 140 11.52 5.13 10.53
C ALA A 140 10.83 6.39 10.02
N GLN A 141 10.79 6.60 8.71
CA GLN A 141 10.06 7.73 8.12
C GLN A 141 8.55 7.60 8.34
N LEU A 142 7.97 6.41 8.13
CA LEU A 142 6.56 6.17 8.41
C LEU A 142 6.19 6.51 9.88
N LYS A 143 7.07 6.18 10.83
CA LYS A 143 6.83 6.47 12.25
C LYS A 143 7.04 7.94 12.60
N ASN A 144 8.11 8.56 12.11
CA ASN A 144 8.50 9.92 12.52
C ASN A 144 7.79 11.02 11.71
N ASP A 145 7.47 10.74 10.44
CA ASP A 145 6.83 11.66 9.50
C ASP A 145 5.87 10.88 8.56
N PRO A 146 4.77 10.33 9.11
CA PRO A 146 3.81 9.50 8.38
C PRO A 146 3.22 10.22 7.17
N SER A 147 2.90 11.52 7.30
CA SER A 147 2.36 12.31 6.18
C SER A 147 3.34 12.37 5.01
N LYS A 148 4.63 12.64 5.27
CA LYS A 148 5.64 12.63 4.20
C LYS A 148 5.82 11.24 3.60
N PHE A 149 5.84 10.19 4.42
CA PHE A 149 5.95 8.82 3.92
C PHE A 149 4.78 8.48 2.98
N LEU A 150 3.54 8.67 3.45
CA LEU A 150 2.31 8.31 2.75
C LEU A 150 2.08 9.19 1.50
N ASN A 151 2.53 10.44 1.48
CA ASN A 151 2.41 11.26 0.28
C ASN A 151 3.35 10.80 -0.86
N ASN A 152 4.43 10.09 -0.52
CA ASN A 152 5.45 9.68 -1.49
C ASN A 152 5.40 8.20 -1.85
N ASN A 153 4.76 7.36 -1.03
CA ASN A 153 4.83 5.92 -1.14
C ASN A 153 3.45 5.26 -1.13
N LYS A 154 3.28 4.29 -2.03
CA LYS A 154 2.11 3.42 -2.01
C LYS A 154 2.27 2.36 -0.94
N ILE A 155 1.22 2.13 -0.15
CA ILE A 155 1.13 1.01 0.79
C ILE A 155 0.07 0.01 0.31
N HIS A 156 0.31 -1.27 0.54
CA HIS A 156 -0.69 -2.33 0.52
C HIS A 156 -0.62 -3.11 1.83
N ILE A 157 -1.73 -3.23 2.53
CA ILE A 157 -1.86 -4.07 3.72
C ILE A 157 -2.58 -5.36 3.31
N TYR A 158 -1.86 -6.47 3.32
CA TYR A 158 -2.48 -7.78 3.18
C TYR A 158 -3.02 -8.20 4.54
N GLY A 159 -4.23 -8.75 4.57
CA GLY A 159 -4.78 -9.35 5.79
C GLY A 159 -3.86 -10.47 6.30
N ALA A 160 -3.88 -10.72 7.61
CA ALA A 160 -3.22 -11.87 8.18
C ALA A 160 -4.15 -13.08 8.13
N ALA A 161 -3.59 -14.27 7.87
CA ALA A 161 -4.38 -15.50 7.79
C ALA A 161 -4.88 -15.94 9.18
N THR A 162 -4.18 -15.54 10.25
CA THR A 162 -4.47 -15.95 11.62
C THR A 162 -4.51 -14.76 12.59
N MET A 163 -5.71 -14.56 13.13
CA MET A 163 -6.12 -13.86 14.37
C MET A 163 -5.53 -14.34 15.71
N PRO A 164 -4.66 -13.64 16.45
CA PRO A 164 -4.64 -13.80 17.90
C PRO A 164 -6.02 -13.55 18.51
N THR A 165 -6.36 -14.31 19.56
CA THR A 165 -7.56 -14.05 20.35
C THR A 165 -7.23 -13.05 21.47
N GLY A 166 -8.14 -12.12 21.75
CA GLY A 166 -7.99 -11.12 22.81
C GLY A 166 -7.97 -9.66 22.31
N HIS A 167 -7.81 -8.73 23.24
CA HIS A 167 -8.04 -7.31 22.98
C HIS A 167 -6.88 -6.58 22.30
N THR A 168 -5.61 -6.99 22.43
CA THR A 168 -4.49 -6.22 21.87
C THR A 168 -4.14 -6.58 20.42
N ASN A 169 -4.57 -7.76 19.93
CA ASN A 169 -4.37 -8.25 18.56
C ASN A 169 -3.03 -7.90 17.87
N ILE A 170 -1.94 -7.99 18.63
CA ILE A 170 -0.59 -7.71 18.13
C ILE A 170 -0.10 -8.94 17.36
N ILE A 171 0.25 -8.73 16.10
CA ILE A 171 0.82 -9.76 15.24
C ILE A 171 2.18 -9.32 14.69
N THR A 172 2.99 -10.29 14.32
CA THR A 172 4.20 -10.02 13.53
C THR A 172 3.85 -10.09 12.05
N VAL A 173 4.12 -9.02 11.32
CA VAL A 173 4.02 -8.95 9.86
C VAL A 173 5.39 -8.66 9.26
N ARG A 174 5.56 -8.94 7.96
CA ARG A 174 6.73 -8.51 7.20
C ARG A 174 6.40 -7.21 6.47
N PHE A 175 7.19 -6.18 6.74
CA PHE A 175 7.24 -4.98 5.93
C PHE A 175 8.24 -5.20 4.79
N GLY A 176 7.81 -5.00 3.55
CA GLY A 176 8.65 -5.17 2.38
C GLY A 176 8.27 -4.23 1.26
N PHE A 177 8.98 -4.33 0.14
CA PHE A 177 8.76 -3.53 -1.05
C PHE A 177 8.62 -4.45 -2.27
N GLU A 178 7.58 -4.23 -3.05
CA GLU A 178 7.37 -4.88 -4.33
C GLU A 178 7.74 -3.93 -5.48
N TYR A 179 8.82 -4.26 -6.18
CA TYR A 179 9.30 -3.48 -7.31
C TYR A 179 8.29 -3.41 -8.48
N THR A 180 7.57 -4.51 -8.75
CA THR A 180 6.63 -4.61 -9.88
C THR A 180 5.47 -3.63 -9.75
N THR A 181 5.02 -3.35 -8.54
CA THR A 181 3.91 -2.41 -8.25
C THR A 181 4.39 -1.11 -7.61
N GLU A 182 5.69 -0.96 -7.35
CA GLU A 182 6.31 0.16 -6.62
C GLU A 182 5.59 0.42 -5.29
N THR A 183 5.29 -0.65 -4.56
CA THR A 183 4.41 -0.62 -3.40
C THR A 183 5.11 -1.21 -2.18
N PHE A 184 5.07 -0.50 -1.06
CA PHE A 184 5.39 -1.07 0.24
C PHE A 184 4.25 -1.96 0.70
N LYS A 185 4.59 -3.11 1.27
CA LYS A 185 3.64 -4.14 1.64
C LYS A 185 3.79 -4.51 3.10
N PHE A 186 2.67 -4.65 3.78
CA PHE A 186 2.58 -5.38 5.04
C PHE A 186 1.95 -6.72 4.73
N GLN A 187 2.67 -7.80 4.96
CA GLN A 187 2.23 -9.17 4.64
C GLN A 187 2.43 -10.10 5.83
N ASP A 188 1.63 -11.16 5.91
CA ASP A 188 1.75 -12.16 6.97
C ASP A 188 3.18 -12.71 7.07
N ALA A 189 3.69 -12.91 8.29
CA ALA A 189 5.03 -13.43 8.53
C ALA A 189 5.26 -14.85 7.98
N THR A 190 4.19 -15.61 7.73
CA THR A 190 4.20 -16.93 7.10
C THR A 190 4.35 -16.88 5.58
N SER A 191 4.12 -15.71 4.96
CA SER A 191 4.27 -15.52 3.51
C SER A 191 5.73 -15.76 3.11
N SER A 192 5.95 -16.63 2.12
CA SER A 192 7.28 -16.83 1.56
C SER A 192 7.77 -15.53 0.90
N GLY A 193 8.84 -14.92 1.44
CA GLY A 193 9.41 -13.68 0.90
C GLY A 193 10.29 -12.93 1.89
N ALA A 194 11.37 -12.31 1.42
CA ALA A 194 12.23 -11.46 2.25
C ALA A 194 11.49 -10.18 2.68
N GLY A 195 11.88 -9.60 3.83
CA GLY A 195 11.28 -8.38 4.38
C GLY A 195 11.67 -8.18 5.84
N ARG A 196 11.37 -7.01 6.38
CA ARG A 196 11.63 -6.63 7.77
C ARG A 196 10.46 -7.07 8.66
N PRO A 197 10.64 -8.03 9.59
CA PRO A 197 9.58 -8.36 10.55
C PRO A 197 9.31 -7.17 11.47
N ILE A 198 8.05 -6.86 11.73
CA ILE A 198 7.61 -5.81 12.65
C ILE A 198 6.38 -6.28 13.41
N SER A 199 6.21 -5.78 14.64
CA SER A 199 5.00 -6.01 15.43
C SER A 199 4.00 -4.89 15.18
N VAL A 200 2.77 -5.25 14.84
CA VAL A 200 1.68 -4.30 14.55
C VAL A 200 0.42 -4.72 15.29
N VAL A 201 -0.40 -3.75 15.69
CA VAL A 201 -1.80 -4.03 16.05
C VAL A 201 -2.58 -4.14 14.76
N MET A 202 -3.21 -5.29 14.50
CA MET A 202 -4.05 -5.46 13.32
C MET A 202 -5.52 -5.31 13.71
N LEU A 203 -6.27 -4.52 12.96
CA LEU A 203 -7.72 -4.37 13.14
C LEU A 203 -8.45 -5.14 12.05
N PRO A 204 -8.93 -6.37 12.33
CA PRO A 204 -9.71 -7.13 11.37
C PRO A 204 -11.05 -6.42 11.13
N GLY A 205 -11.51 -6.47 9.89
CA GLY A 205 -12.85 -6.04 9.57
C GLY A 205 -13.87 -7.01 10.15
N VAL A 206 -14.79 -6.50 10.97
CA VAL A 206 -15.97 -7.23 11.42
C VAL A 206 -17.12 -6.89 10.48
N VAL A 207 -17.78 -7.89 9.93
CA VAL A 207 -18.92 -7.66 9.03
C VAL A 207 -20.04 -7.03 9.85
N TRP A 208 -20.69 -6.00 9.31
CA TRP A 208 -21.74 -5.25 10.00
C TRP A 208 -22.88 -6.14 10.52
N ASP A 209 -23.20 -7.22 9.80
CA ASP A 209 -24.18 -8.24 10.20
C ASP A 209 -23.79 -9.04 11.45
N GLU A 210 -22.50 -9.08 11.79
CA GLU A 210 -21.93 -9.83 12.92
C GLU A 210 -21.78 -8.95 14.18
N VAL A 211 -22.04 -7.64 14.05
CA VAL A 211 -21.97 -6.73 15.20
C VAL A 211 -23.15 -7.00 16.14
N PRO A 212 -22.90 -7.29 17.44
CA PRO A 212 -23.96 -7.59 18.40
C PRO A 212 -25.02 -6.47 18.48
N GLY A 213 -26.29 -6.87 18.54
CA GLY A 213 -27.43 -5.95 18.62
C GLY A 213 -27.90 -5.37 17.27
N ARG A 214 -27.30 -5.78 16.16
CA ARG A 214 -27.82 -5.55 14.81
C ARG A 214 -29.17 -6.26 14.63
N THR A 215 -30.14 -5.55 14.04
CA THR A 215 -31.38 -6.15 13.54
C THR A 215 -31.42 -6.14 12.01
N ASN A 216 -32.30 -6.93 11.40
CA ASN A 216 -32.53 -6.90 9.95
C ASN A 216 -33.23 -5.61 9.48
N VAL A 217 -33.63 -4.72 10.41
CA VAL A 217 -34.36 -3.49 10.13
C VAL A 217 -33.38 -2.31 10.19
N LYS A 218 -33.25 -1.56 9.09
CA LYS A 218 -32.33 -0.40 9.01
C LYS A 218 -32.58 0.68 10.06
N THR A 219 -33.80 0.76 10.58
CA THR A 219 -34.24 1.73 11.59
C THR A 219 -34.28 1.16 13.00
N ALA A 220 -33.71 -0.02 13.26
CA ALA A 220 -33.68 -0.62 14.59
C ALA A 220 -32.38 -1.36 14.88
N GLY A 221 -31.85 -1.19 16.09
CA GLY A 221 -30.66 -1.91 16.56
C GLY A 221 -29.92 -1.18 17.66
N SER A 222 -29.00 -1.89 18.30
CA SER A 222 -28.09 -1.34 19.30
C SER A 222 -26.68 -1.76 18.93
N PHE A 223 -25.82 -0.77 18.65
CA PHE A 223 -24.40 -0.98 18.37
C PHE A 223 -23.54 -0.73 19.62
N ALA A 224 -24.12 -0.88 20.81
CA ALA A 224 -23.50 -0.51 22.08
C ALA A 224 -22.41 -1.47 22.59
N ASN A 225 -22.23 -2.62 21.93
CA ASN A 225 -21.34 -3.71 22.39
C ASN A 225 -20.37 -4.16 21.28
N ILE A 226 -19.78 -3.22 20.55
CA ILE A 226 -18.74 -3.55 19.56
C ILE A 226 -17.51 -4.08 20.30
N ALA A 227 -16.99 -5.23 19.89
CA ALA A 227 -15.76 -5.77 20.47
C ALA A 227 -14.58 -4.85 20.09
N PRO A 228 -13.91 -4.23 21.07
CA PRO A 228 -12.80 -3.33 20.79
C PRO A 228 -11.48 -4.08 20.64
N ILE A 229 -10.58 -3.51 19.84
CA ILE A 229 -9.15 -3.82 19.85
C ILE A 229 -8.38 -2.65 20.46
N GLU A 230 -7.61 -2.94 21.50
CA GLU A 230 -6.68 -2.02 22.14
C GLU A 230 -5.47 -1.76 21.25
N LEU A 231 -5.08 -0.49 21.11
CA LEU A 231 -3.91 -0.10 20.31
C LEU A 231 -2.59 -0.15 21.10
N THR A 232 -2.62 -0.37 22.41
CA THR A 232 -1.42 -0.41 23.26
C THR A 232 -0.50 -1.58 22.89
N GLY A 233 0.82 -1.36 22.98
CA GLY A 233 1.83 -2.42 22.82
C GLY A 233 2.45 -2.52 21.43
N SER A 234 2.02 -1.69 20.47
CA SER A 234 2.71 -1.48 19.19
C SER A 234 2.79 0.00 18.84
N GLU A 235 3.73 0.34 17.94
CA GLU A 235 3.88 1.68 17.36
C GLU A 235 3.10 1.84 16.05
N ILE A 236 2.54 0.76 15.50
CA ILE A 236 1.84 0.76 14.21
C ILE A 236 0.54 -0.03 14.33
N MET A 237 -0.55 0.57 13.85
CA MET A 237 -1.83 -0.08 13.65
C MET A 237 -2.10 -0.23 12.16
N LEU A 238 -2.50 -1.44 11.75
CA LEU A 238 -2.86 -1.76 10.37
C LEU A 238 -4.30 -2.22 10.28
N THR A 239 -4.94 -1.90 9.16
CA THR A 239 -6.23 -2.46 8.82
C THR A 239 -6.37 -2.64 7.31
N THR A 240 -7.24 -3.54 6.89
CA THR A 240 -7.44 -3.89 5.48
C THR A 240 -8.12 -2.75 4.71
N GLN A 241 -8.16 -2.86 3.38
CA GLN A 241 -8.75 -1.86 2.49
C GLN A 241 -10.22 -1.55 2.85
N PHE A 242 -10.54 -0.26 2.90
CA PHE A 242 -11.86 0.31 3.11
C PHE A 242 -12.55 0.47 1.76
N SER A 243 -13.76 -0.06 1.62
CA SER A 243 -14.68 0.29 0.55
C SER A 243 -16.08 0.31 1.14
N GLY A 244 -16.49 1.50 1.61
CA GLY A 244 -17.74 1.67 2.36
C GLY A 244 -17.69 1.21 3.83
N CYS A 245 -16.51 0.89 4.37
CA CYS A 245 -16.32 0.53 5.78
C CYS A 245 -16.34 1.75 6.72
N ALA A 246 -16.49 1.50 8.02
CA ALA A 246 -16.33 2.49 9.09
C ALA A 246 -15.19 2.10 10.04
N PHE A 247 -14.34 3.06 10.35
CA PHE A 247 -13.36 2.97 11.43
C PHE A 247 -13.93 3.66 12.67
N CYS A 248 -14.01 2.92 13.76
CA CYS A 248 -14.45 3.45 15.05
C CYS A 248 -13.27 3.52 16.00
N HIS A 249 -13.18 4.59 16.80
CA HIS A 249 -12.24 4.63 17.90
C HIS A 249 -12.79 5.38 19.12
N LYS A 250 -12.16 5.12 20.25
CA LYS A 250 -12.46 5.76 21.53
C LYS A 250 -11.19 5.81 22.35
N GLN A 251 -10.87 7.00 22.86
CA GLN A 251 -9.83 7.17 23.86
C GLN A 251 -10.46 7.10 25.25
N MET A 252 -9.99 6.16 26.06
CA MET A 252 -10.44 5.94 27.43
C MET A 252 -9.63 6.80 28.41
N HIS A 253 -10.18 7.03 29.59
CA HIS A 253 -9.43 7.62 30.71
C HIS A 253 -8.16 6.82 30.98
N GLY A 254 -7.02 7.50 31.09
CA GLY A 254 -5.70 6.86 31.20
C GLY A 254 -4.92 6.76 29.88
N GLY A 255 -5.49 7.20 28.76
CA GLY A 255 -4.78 7.34 27.47
C GLY A 255 -4.83 6.11 26.58
N THR A 256 -5.46 5.02 27.04
CA THR A 256 -5.68 3.83 26.22
C THR A 256 -6.64 4.12 25.08
N ILE A 257 -6.31 3.66 23.87
CA ILE A 257 -7.15 3.82 22.69
C ILE A 257 -7.66 2.45 22.27
N TYR A 258 -8.98 2.38 22.06
CA TYR A 258 -9.66 1.24 21.48
C TYR A 258 -10.16 1.59 20.09
N ALA A 259 -10.09 0.64 19.17
CA ALA A 259 -10.56 0.81 17.81
C ALA A 259 -11.28 -0.44 17.28
N ALA A 260 -12.11 -0.26 16.25
CA ALA A 260 -12.73 -1.33 15.49
C ALA A 260 -12.87 -0.94 14.01
N HIS A 261 -12.76 -1.93 13.13
CA HIS A 261 -13.06 -1.79 11.71
C HIS A 261 -14.37 -2.54 11.42
N ILE A 262 -15.40 -1.81 11.00
CA ILE A 262 -16.71 -2.38 10.65
C ILE A 262 -16.91 -2.31 9.14
N MET A 263 -17.09 -3.45 8.50
CA MET A 263 -17.32 -3.56 7.05
C MET A 263 -18.82 -3.60 6.78
N PRO A 264 -19.34 -3.00 5.70
CA PRO A 264 -20.72 -3.17 5.32
C PRO A 264 -21.02 -4.65 5.06
N SER A 265 -22.26 -5.06 5.27
CA SER A 265 -22.69 -6.45 5.13
C SER A 265 -22.53 -6.93 3.69
N GLY A 266 -21.55 -7.82 3.47
CA GLY A 266 -21.33 -8.39 2.14
C GLY A 266 -19.91 -8.86 1.87
N ALA A 267 -19.33 -9.76 2.67
CA ALA A 267 -18.18 -10.52 2.20
C ALA A 267 -18.54 -11.40 0.98
N ASN A 268 -19.81 -11.83 0.87
CA ASN A 268 -20.34 -12.59 -0.27
C ASN A 268 -20.95 -11.71 -1.37
N ALA A 269 -20.85 -10.38 -1.29
CA ALA A 269 -21.34 -9.50 -2.36
C ALA A 269 -20.35 -9.40 -3.55
N MET A 270 -19.14 -9.95 -3.44
CA MET A 270 -18.21 -10.10 -4.55
C MET A 270 -18.41 -11.39 -5.36
N ASP A 271 -19.28 -12.30 -4.93
CA ASP A 271 -19.66 -13.48 -5.71
C ASP A 271 -21.11 -13.33 -6.21
N PRO A 272 -21.32 -13.04 -7.51
CA PRO A 272 -22.65 -12.97 -8.10
C PRO A 272 -23.46 -14.26 -7.92
N ILE A 273 -22.80 -15.42 -7.76
CA ILE A 273 -23.44 -16.73 -7.65
C ILE A 273 -24.05 -16.94 -6.25
N ALA A 274 -23.44 -16.36 -5.21
CA ALA A 274 -23.95 -16.46 -3.84
C ALA A 274 -25.22 -15.64 -3.59
N GLN A 275 -25.52 -14.63 -4.43
CA GLN A 275 -26.72 -13.80 -4.30
C GLN A 275 -28.00 -14.55 -4.69
N GLU A 276 -27.91 -15.51 -5.61
CA GLU A 276 -29.08 -16.23 -6.15
C GLU A 276 -29.52 -17.39 -5.23
N ALA A 277 -28.58 -18.03 -4.53
CA ALA A 277 -28.85 -19.22 -3.71
C ALA A 277 -29.56 -18.93 -2.36
N TYR A 278 -29.49 -17.70 -1.84
CA TYR A 278 -29.96 -17.40 -0.48
C TYR A 278 -31.25 -16.59 -0.37
N GLY A 279 -31.89 -16.21 -1.47
CA GLY A 279 -33.25 -15.60 -1.48
C GLY A 279 -33.42 -14.34 -0.62
N LYS A 280 -32.33 -13.75 -0.12
CA LYS A 280 -32.32 -12.54 0.69
C LYS A 280 -31.50 -11.52 -0.06
N VAL A 281 -32.19 -10.54 -0.63
CA VAL A 281 -31.61 -9.23 -0.96
C VAL A 281 -31.13 -8.66 0.38
N ARG A 282 -29.89 -8.96 0.78
CA ARG A 282 -29.24 -8.22 1.87
C ARG A 282 -29.00 -6.85 1.28
N GLU A 283 -29.92 -5.93 1.57
CA GLU A 283 -29.78 -4.53 1.18
C GLU A 283 -28.44 -4.04 1.73
N VAL A 284 -27.48 -3.88 0.83
CA VAL A 284 -26.16 -3.31 1.13
C VAL A 284 -26.42 -1.91 1.65
N GLY A 285 -26.25 -1.70 2.96
CA GLY A 285 -26.12 -0.35 3.48
C GLY A 285 -24.85 0.23 2.89
N ASP A 286 -24.93 1.40 2.24
CA ASP A 286 -23.73 2.13 1.89
C ASP A 286 -22.98 2.57 3.15
N GLY A 287 -21.70 2.92 3.01
CA GLY A 287 -20.87 3.31 4.15
C GLY A 287 -21.39 4.55 4.90
N GLU A 288 -22.19 5.39 4.23
CA GLU A 288 -22.85 6.53 4.88
C GLU A 288 -23.96 6.05 5.83
N THR A 289 -24.79 5.10 5.41
CA THR A 289 -25.83 4.47 6.23
C THR A 289 -25.23 3.80 7.46
N LEU A 290 -24.15 3.03 7.27
CA LEU A 290 -23.42 2.41 8.36
C LEU A 290 -22.92 3.46 9.36
N ALA A 291 -22.27 4.52 8.89
CA ALA A 291 -21.79 5.60 9.74
C ALA A 291 -22.93 6.32 10.49
N LYS A 292 -24.07 6.58 9.84
CA LYS A 292 -25.25 7.20 10.48
C LYS A 292 -25.79 6.34 11.62
N GLN A 293 -25.86 5.04 11.42
CA GLN A 293 -26.34 4.10 12.44
C GLN A 293 -25.37 4.00 13.61
N LEU A 294 -24.07 3.89 13.36
CA LEU A 294 -23.05 3.88 14.42
C LEU A 294 -23.06 5.18 15.23
N LEU A 295 -23.39 6.32 14.60
CA LEU A 295 -23.53 7.60 15.28
C LEU A 295 -24.90 7.81 15.97
N GLY A 296 -25.82 6.85 15.90
CA GLY A 296 -27.18 7.00 16.46
C GLY A 296 -28.02 8.07 15.77
N ARG A 297 -27.70 8.39 14.51
CA ARG A 297 -28.39 9.44 13.72
C ARG A 297 -29.56 8.88 12.89
N VAL A 298 -29.88 7.61 13.05
CA VAL A 298 -31.04 6.96 12.46
C VAL A 298 -32.08 6.76 13.55
N THR A 299 -33.31 7.24 13.34
CA THR A 299 -34.42 7.05 14.27
C THR A 299 -34.59 5.57 14.62
N GLY A 300 -34.64 5.26 15.91
CA GLY A 300 -34.77 3.88 16.43
C GLY A 300 -33.45 3.10 16.56
N VAL A 301 -32.31 3.71 16.23
CA VAL A 301 -30.98 3.12 16.40
C VAL A 301 -30.22 3.84 17.50
N ALA A 302 -29.78 3.10 18.52
CA ALA A 302 -28.94 3.65 19.58
C ALA A 302 -27.51 3.89 19.07
N ALA A 303 -26.88 4.97 19.56
CA ALA A 303 -25.48 5.27 19.27
C ALA A 303 -24.55 4.10 19.67
N ALA A 304 -23.50 3.88 18.88
CA ALA A 304 -22.55 2.82 19.10
C ALA A 304 -21.66 3.07 20.31
N ASN A 305 -21.16 1.98 20.90
CA ASN A 305 -20.13 2.00 21.93
C ASN A 305 -19.36 0.66 21.89
N PHE A 306 -18.22 0.63 22.57
CA PHE A 306 -17.49 -0.62 22.76
C PHE A 306 -18.02 -1.39 23.97
N SER A 307 -17.93 -2.72 23.91
CA SER A 307 -18.04 -3.58 25.09
C SER A 307 -16.81 -3.39 25.99
N ALA A 308 -16.90 -3.84 27.25
CA ALA A 308 -15.74 -3.92 28.14
C ALA A 308 -14.54 -4.62 27.46
N PRO A 309 -13.29 -4.14 27.66
CA PRO A 309 -12.89 -3.03 28.54
C PRO A 309 -13.00 -1.62 27.89
N GLY A 310 -13.52 -1.50 26.67
CA GLY A 310 -13.71 -0.22 25.97
C GLY A 310 -15.01 0.52 26.34
N ASP A 311 -15.81 -0.03 27.24
CA ASP A 311 -17.03 0.60 27.74
C ASP A 311 -16.72 1.68 28.79
N GLY A 312 -17.61 2.68 28.98
CA GLY A 312 -17.41 3.77 29.95
C GLY A 312 -17.10 5.14 29.33
N ALA A 313 -16.41 6.01 30.08
CA ALA A 313 -16.21 7.42 29.73
C ALA A 313 -15.19 7.63 28.59
N GLY A 314 -15.53 8.52 27.65
CA GLY A 314 -14.75 8.83 26.45
C GLY A 314 -15.67 8.98 25.24
N ASP A 315 -15.33 9.86 24.30
CA ASP A 315 -16.13 10.08 23.09
C ASP A 315 -15.87 8.96 22.07
N PHE A 316 -16.95 8.39 21.54
CA PHE A 316 -16.89 7.39 20.47
C PHE A 316 -16.91 8.08 19.12
N TYR A 317 -15.83 7.95 18.36
CA TYR A 317 -15.67 8.55 17.05
C TYR A 317 -15.87 7.52 15.94
N VAL A 318 -16.53 7.93 14.87
CA VAL A 318 -16.79 7.13 13.67
C VAL A 318 -16.26 7.88 12.47
N TYR A 319 -15.47 7.18 11.66
CA TYR A 319 -14.94 7.65 10.38
C TYR A 319 -15.39 6.69 9.28
N GLY A 320 -16.39 7.09 8.51
CA GLY A 320 -16.97 6.28 7.45
C GLY A 320 -17.00 7.03 6.11
N ALA A 321 -17.42 6.32 5.06
CA ALA A 321 -17.63 6.92 3.76
C ALA A 321 -18.69 8.05 3.86
N GLN A 322 -18.38 9.21 3.29
CA GLN A 322 -19.25 10.40 3.27
C GLN A 322 -19.70 10.98 4.64
N LEU A 323 -19.37 10.34 5.76
CA LEU A 323 -19.76 10.79 7.10
C LEU A 323 -18.72 10.39 8.15
N SER A 324 -18.23 11.39 8.87
CA SER A 324 -17.42 11.22 10.09
C SER A 324 -18.00 12.08 11.21
N GLY A 325 -17.83 11.65 12.47
CA GLY A 325 -18.33 12.38 13.64
C GLY A 325 -18.12 11.63 14.94
N SER A 326 -18.72 12.13 16.01
CA SER A 326 -18.79 11.45 17.31
C SER A 326 -20.25 11.23 17.75
N THR A 327 -20.42 10.36 18.74
CA THR A 327 -21.70 10.14 19.42
C THR A 327 -22.03 11.24 20.45
N SER A 328 -21.05 12.07 20.85
CA SER A 328 -21.26 13.23 21.71
C SER A 328 -21.82 14.41 20.91
N SER A 329 -22.89 15.05 21.40
CA SER A 329 -23.53 16.20 20.73
C SER A 329 -22.66 17.46 20.69
N SER A 330 -21.56 17.49 21.43
CA SER A 330 -20.63 18.62 21.58
C SER A 330 -19.39 18.54 20.69
N ALA A 331 -19.06 17.39 20.11
CA ALA A 331 -17.86 17.26 19.28
C ALA A 331 -18.22 17.23 17.79
N SER A 332 -17.97 18.36 17.12
CA SER A 332 -17.77 18.34 15.67
C SER A 332 -16.46 17.62 15.38
N GLY A 333 -16.50 16.29 15.30
CA GLY A 333 -15.40 15.51 14.76
C GLY A 333 -15.04 16.05 13.37
N PRO A 334 -13.77 15.96 12.94
CA PRO A 334 -13.37 16.46 11.63
C PRO A 334 -14.20 15.74 10.55
N GLY A 335 -15.01 16.53 9.83
CA GLY A 335 -16.01 16.03 8.90
C GLY A 335 -15.35 15.54 7.61
N TYR A 336 -14.84 14.31 7.62
CA TYR A 336 -14.25 13.70 6.43
C TYR A 336 -15.33 13.02 5.58
N LYS A 337 -15.35 13.38 4.30
CA LYS A 337 -16.23 12.81 3.27
C LYS A 337 -15.39 12.25 2.14
N TYR A 338 -15.25 10.93 2.08
CA TYR A 338 -14.72 10.26 0.88
C TYR A 338 -15.84 9.67 0.04
N ALA A 339 -15.65 9.65 -1.29
CA ALA A 339 -16.54 8.95 -2.21
C ALA A 339 -16.49 7.44 -1.96
N ALA A 340 -17.66 6.80 -1.87
CA ALA A 340 -17.83 5.39 -1.49
C ALA A 340 -17.11 4.38 -2.40
N THR A 341 -16.69 4.80 -3.60
CA THR A 341 -16.07 3.96 -4.63
C THR A 341 -14.54 3.91 -4.56
N THR A 342 -13.91 4.64 -3.65
CA THR A 342 -12.45 4.78 -3.61
C THR A 342 -11.88 3.89 -2.51
N GLY A 343 -11.00 2.95 -2.89
CA GLY A 343 -10.26 2.14 -1.92
C GLY A 343 -9.41 3.04 -1.03
N MET A 344 -9.64 2.98 0.29
CA MET A 344 -8.90 3.73 1.29
C MET A 344 -8.13 2.75 2.19
N PHE A 345 -6.91 3.09 2.59
CA PHE A 345 -6.18 2.35 3.63
C PHE A 345 -6.09 3.22 4.87
N VAL A 346 -6.28 2.62 6.04
CA VAL A 346 -6.05 3.30 7.32
C VAL A 346 -4.82 2.73 7.99
N ILE A 347 -3.94 3.62 8.43
CA ILE A 347 -2.73 3.28 9.17
C ILE A 347 -2.61 4.18 10.39
N GLY A 348 -2.45 3.56 11.55
CA GLY A 348 -2.13 4.27 12.79
C GLY A 348 -0.64 4.21 13.07
N VAL A 349 -0.09 5.29 13.63
CA VAL A 349 1.26 5.33 14.18
C VAL A 349 1.26 5.96 15.56
N CYS A 350 2.02 5.37 16.49
CA CYS A 350 2.25 5.91 17.82
C CYS A 350 3.74 5.84 18.13
N PRO A 351 4.49 6.90 17.78
CA PRO A 351 5.89 6.99 18.18
C PRO A 351 6.01 6.95 19.71
N PRO A 352 7.12 6.43 20.26
CA PRO A 352 7.36 6.43 21.70
C PRO A 352 7.23 7.83 22.30
N GLY A 353 6.41 7.97 23.34
CA GLY A 353 6.17 9.24 24.03
C GLY A 353 5.31 10.25 23.25
N GLN A 354 4.69 9.85 22.14
CA GLN A 354 3.75 10.68 21.38
C GLN A 354 2.33 10.10 21.41
N ALA A 355 1.34 10.94 21.10
CA ALA A 355 -0.03 10.49 20.89
C ALA A 355 -0.15 9.69 19.58
N TRP A 356 -1.12 8.77 19.55
CA TRP A 356 -1.52 8.09 18.31
C TRP A 356 -1.94 9.11 17.26
N LYS A 357 -1.51 8.85 16.03
CA LYS A 357 -2.01 9.51 14.83
C LYS A 357 -2.51 8.47 13.86
N VAL A 358 -3.68 8.68 13.27
CA VAL A 358 -4.27 7.77 12.30
C VAL A 358 -4.43 8.49 10.97
N PHE A 359 -4.05 7.84 9.88
CA PHE A 359 -4.08 8.41 8.54
C PHE A 359 -4.94 7.57 7.61
N SER A 360 -5.72 8.23 6.76
CA SER A 360 -6.27 7.65 5.55
C SER A 360 -5.32 7.92 4.38
N GLN A 361 -5.13 6.92 3.53
CA GLN A 361 -4.50 7.10 2.23
C GLN A 361 -5.48 6.62 1.15
N VAL A 362 -5.79 7.51 0.21
CA VAL A 362 -6.61 7.24 -0.97
C VAL A 362 -5.76 7.45 -2.21
N TYR A 363 -5.84 6.51 -3.17
CA TYR A 363 -5.17 6.63 -4.45
C TYR A 363 -6.19 6.94 -5.55
N GLN A 364 -6.12 8.14 -6.12
CA GLN A 364 -7.03 8.60 -7.16
C GLN A 364 -6.27 9.28 -8.29
N ALA A 365 -6.50 8.84 -9.53
CA ALA A 365 -5.94 9.45 -10.74
C ALA A 365 -4.41 9.67 -10.72
N GLY A 366 -3.65 8.79 -10.06
CA GLY A 366 -2.19 8.91 -9.99
C GLY A 366 -1.64 9.69 -8.80
N VAL A 367 -2.52 10.27 -7.96
CA VAL A 367 -2.15 11.08 -6.79
C VAL A 367 -2.53 10.35 -5.50
N PHE A 368 -1.67 10.43 -4.50
CA PHE A 368 -1.99 10.04 -3.12
C PHE A 368 -2.63 11.22 -2.41
N ASN A 369 -3.86 11.03 -1.94
CA ASN A 369 -4.47 11.93 -0.97
C ASN A 369 -4.30 11.30 0.41
N VAL A 370 -3.61 12.01 1.30
CA VAL A 370 -3.34 11.57 2.66
C VAL A 370 -3.96 12.56 3.61
N ASP A 371 -4.84 12.09 4.47
CA ASP A 371 -5.43 12.91 5.53
C ASP A 371 -5.18 12.28 6.89
N GLN A 372 -4.90 13.13 7.88
CA GLN A 372 -4.84 12.69 9.27
C GLN A 372 -6.27 12.69 9.84
N ILE A 373 -6.71 11.51 10.27
CA ILE A 373 -8.02 11.26 10.85
C ILE A 373 -8.07 11.82 12.29
N PHE A 374 -7.01 11.61 13.08
CA PHE A 374 -6.76 12.26 14.38
C PHE A 374 -5.31 12.07 14.79
#